data_AF-A0A1B6JDF2-F1
#
_entry.id   AF-A0A1B6JDF2-F1
#
_cell.length_a   1.000
_cell.length_b   1.000
_cell.length_c   1.000
_cell.angle_alpha   90.00
_cell.angle_beta   90.00
_cell.angle_gamma   90.00
#
_symmetry.space_group_name_H-M   'P 1'
#
loop_
_entity.id
_entity.type
_entity.pdbx_description
1 polymer ?
#
loop_
_entity_poly.entity_id
_entity_poly.type
_entity_poly.pdbx_seq_one_letter_code
_entity_poly.pdbx_strand_id
1 'polypeptide(L)'
;FGEPVNAKAMCVDFATEVIASTAFGLDFSKDNPQIAKFLKFGTNPFFVKGWKSHMVMLLNHSFPKLSEKLGISVYPPEVTDYFINLLKANKEYRKKNKIKRNDYFQLLLALQDADQSGDNLESSLSGGDEEDNKTNEADSPPPENSETILMTDECMAAQTTVFFVGGSESVTSTLI
;
A
#
# COMPACT_ATOMS: atom_id res chain seq x y z
N PHE A 1 4.07 21.20 35.57
CA PHE A 1 5.23 20.95 34.68
C PHE A 1 4.76 19.96 33.63
N GLY A 2 4.78 20.35 32.35
CA GLY A 2 4.36 19.48 31.25
C GLY A 2 5.49 18.54 30.84
N GLU A 3 5.15 17.30 30.50
CA GLU A 3 6.12 16.38 29.89
C GLU A 3 6.58 16.92 28.53
N PRO A 4 7.86 16.72 28.17
CA PRO A 4 8.37 17.11 26.87
C PRO A 4 7.68 16.30 25.76
N VAL A 5 7.02 17.00 24.83
CA VAL A 5 6.34 16.39 23.69
C VAL A 5 7.37 16.03 22.61
N ASN A 6 7.34 14.78 22.14
CA ASN A 6 8.13 14.34 21.00
C ASN A 6 7.37 14.59 19.68
N ALA A 7 7.50 15.81 19.13
CA ALA A 7 6.82 16.21 17.90
C ALA A 7 7.09 15.26 16.71
N LYS A 8 8.32 14.76 16.59
CA LYS A 8 8.71 13.82 15.53
C LYS A 8 7.91 12.53 15.57
N ALA A 9 7.79 11.92 16.76
CA ALA A 9 7.02 10.69 16.92
C ALA A 9 5.54 10.92 16.56
N MET A 10 4.97 12.03 17.02
CA MET A 10 3.58 12.38 16.74
C MET A 10 3.30 12.58 15.24
N CYS A 11 4.22 13.23 14.50
CA CYS A 11 4.09 13.39 13.06
C CYS A 11 4.18 12.07 12.29
N VAL A 12 5.08 11.17 12.71
CA VAL A 12 5.20 9.81 12.12
C VAL A 12 3.92 9.03 12.33
N ASP A 13 3.39 9.03 13.55
CA ASP A 13 2.15 8.32 13.88
C ASP A 13 1.00 8.89 13.06
N PHE A 14 0.82 10.20 13.03
CA PHE A 14 -0.21 10.86 12.23
C PHE A 14 -0.11 10.52 10.73
N ALA A 15 1.08 10.62 10.14
CA ALA A 15 1.28 10.28 8.73
C ALA A 15 0.95 8.79 8.46
N THR A 16 1.34 7.91 9.39
CA THR A 16 1.06 6.48 9.31
C THR A 16 -0.44 6.20 9.39
N GLU A 17 -1.18 6.87 10.28
CA GLU A 17 -2.64 6.76 10.40
C GLU A 17 -3.37 7.24 9.14
N VAL A 18 -2.95 8.38 8.59
CA VAL A 18 -3.51 8.92 7.35
C VAL A 18 -3.31 7.94 6.19
N ILE A 19 -2.10 7.41 6.01
CA ILE A 19 -1.83 6.46 4.92
C ILE A 19 -2.54 5.13 5.15
N ALA A 20 -2.56 4.62 6.38
CA ALA A 20 -3.29 3.41 6.72
C ALA A 20 -4.79 3.53 6.41
N SER A 21 -5.37 4.70 6.68
CA SER A 21 -6.73 5.00 6.27
C SER A 21 -6.84 5.02 4.75
N THR A 22 -6.13 5.90 4.05
CA THR A 22 -6.34 6.11 2.61
C THR A 22 -5.93 4.93 1.75
N ALA A 23 -4.80 4.30 2.06
CA ALA A 23 -4.18 3.27 1.22
C ALA A 23 -4.65 1.85 1.57
N PHE A 24 -4.77 1.53 2.85
CA PHE A 24 -5.19 0.20 3.31
C PHE A 24 -6.69 0.12 3.62
N GLY A 25 -7.40 1.26 3.58
CA GLY A 25 -8.81 1.31 3.85
C GLY A 25 -9.19 1.16 5.31
N LEU A 26 -8.24 1.30 6.24
CA LEU A 26 -8.45 1.13 7.67
C LEU A 26 -9.28 2.27 8.27
N ASP A 27 -10.13 1.92 9.23
CA ASP A 27 -10.90 2.89 10.01
C ASP A 27 -10.25 3.08 11.39
N PHE A 28 -9.69 4.27 11.62
CA PHE A 28 -9.03 4.68 12.87
C PHE A 28 -10.02 5.21 13.93
N SER A 29 -11.30 5.35 13.59
CA SER A 29 -12.31 5.87 14.52
C SER A 29 -12.76 4.87 15.58
N LYS A 30 -12.32 3.62 15.49
CA LYS A 30 -12.70 2.51 16.38
C LYS A 30 -11.45 1.96 17.04
N ASP A 31 -11.59 1.41 18.25
CA ASP A 31 -10.58 0.59 18.94
C ASP A 31 -10.26 -0.67 18.13
N ASN A 32 -9.69 -0.49 16.94
CA ASN A 32 -9.46 -1.53 15.98
C ASN A 32 -8.14 -2.22 16.35
N PRO A 33 -8.18 -3.50 16.75
CA PRO A 33 -6.98 -4.21 17.18
C PRO A 33 -5.92 -4.33 16.08
N GLN A 34 -6.30 -4.09 14.82
CA GLN A 34 -5.36 -4.07 13.70
C GLN A 34 -4.49 -2.81 13.67
N ILE A 35 -4.91 -1.69 14.29
CA ILE A 35 -4.12 -0.45 14.30
C ILE A 35 -2.79 -0.66 15.01
N ALA A 36 -2.80 -1.27 16.19
CA ALA A 36 -1.57 -1.53 16.94
C ALA A 36 -0.59 -2.43 16.17
N LYS A 37 -1.10 -3.44 15.45
CA LYS A 37 -0.29 -4.29 14.57
C LYS A 37 0.20 -3.54 13.34
N PHE A 38 -0.64 -2.70 12.74
CA PHE A 38 -0.29 -1.87 11.60
C PHE A 38 0.85 -0.93 11.97
N LEU A 39 0.74 -0.20 13.08
CA LEU A 39 1.81 0.68 13.57
C LEU A 39 3.08 -0.13 13.83
N LYS A 40 2.99 -1.26 14.53
CA LYS A 40 4.15 -2.12 14.80
C LYS A 40 4.90 -2.55 13.53
N PHE A 41 4.18 -2.95 12.48
CA PHE A 41 4.77 -3.40 11.22
C PHE A 41 5.13 -2.26 10.27
N GLY A 42 4.37 -1.16 10.30
CA GLY A 42 4.55 0.01 9.44
C GLY A 42 5.71 0.90 9.86
N THR A 43 6.00 1.04 11.16
CA THR A 43 7.14 1.84 11.64
C THR A 43 8.47 1.07 11.66
N ASN A 44 8.43 -0.27 11.51
CA ASN A 44 9.64 -1.12 11.48
C ASN A 44 9.55 -2.23 10.39
N PRO A 45 9.32 -1.88 9.12
CA PRO A 45 9.11 -2.89 8.07
C PRO A 45 10.38 -3.71 7.78
N PHE A 46 11.56 -3.13 8.05
CA PHE A 46 12.86 -3.78 7.93
C PHE A 46 13.25 -4.51 9.23
N PHE A 47 12.61 -5.64 9.53
CA PHE A 47 13.00 -6.46 10.69
C PHE A 47 14.44 -6.96 10.61
N VAL A 48 15.05 -6.97 9.43
CA VAL A 48 16.46 -7.28 9.27
C VAL A 48 17.26 -6.01 9.60
N LYS A 49 17.82 -5.93 10.80
CA LYS A 49 18.70 -4.81 11.18
C LYS A 49 20.17 -5.16 10.89
N GLY A 50 20.93 -4.15 10.48
CA GLY A 50 22.40 -4.24 10.31
C GLY A 50 22.86 -4.95 9.02
N TRP A 51 24.03 -5.59 9.08
CA TRP A 51 24.72 -6.17 7.92
C TRP A 51 23.88 -7.21 7.16
N LYS A 52 23.00 -7.92 7.86
CA LYS A 52 22.12 -8.94 7.26
C LYS A 52 21.18 -8.33 6.22
N SER A 53 20.66 -7.12 6.45
CA SER A 53 19.77 -6.43 5.48
C SER A 53 20.52 -6.04 4.22
N HIS A 54 21.74 -5.53 4.39
CA HIS A 54 22.60 -5.16 3.26
C HIS A 54 22.95 -6.38 2.43
N MET A 55 23.24 -7.52 3.07
CA MET A 55 23.52 -8.77 2.38
C MET A 55 22.30 -9.29 1.61
N VAL A 56 21.10 -9.24 2.22
CA VAL A 56 19.84 -9.63 1.56
C VAL A 56 19.54 -8.72 0.37
N MET A 57 19.75 -7.41 0.51
CA MET A 57 19.55 -6.44 -0.56
C MET A 57 20.55 -6.62 -1.70
N LEU A 58 21.84 -6.83 -1.37
CA LEU A 58 22.89 -7.12 -2.35
C LEU A 58 22.61 -8.44 -3.09
N LEU A 59 22.19 -9.50 -2.39
CA LEU A 59 21.83 -10.77 -3.02
C LEU A 59 20.62 -10.62 -3.95
N ASN A 60 19.59 -9.87 -3.53
CA ASN A 60 18.43 -9.59 -4.38
C ASN A 60 18.80 -8.74 -5.61
N HIS A 61 19.72 -7.78 -5.47
CA HIS A 61 20.15 -6.93 -6.57
C HIS A 61 21.08 -7.65 -7.55
N SER A 62 22.06 -8.39 -7.05
CA SER A 62 23.06 -9.09 -7.87
C SER A 62 22.55 -10.40 -8.45
N PHE A 63 21.66 -11.11 -7.76
CA PHE A 63 21.17 -12.43 -8.17
C PHE A 63 19.66 -12.61 -7.92
N PRO A 64 18.79 -11.84 -8.61
CA PRO A 64 17.34 -11.83 -8.37
C PRO A 64 16.68 -13.21 -8.56
N LYS A 65 17.11 -13.98 -9.57
CA LYS A 65 16.58 -15.34 -9.81
C LYS A 65 16.95 -16.33 -8.70
N LEU A 66 18.08 -16.11 -8.04
CA LEU A 66 18.54 -16.99 -6.95
C LEU A 66 17.85 -16.61 -5.64
N SER A 67 17.66 -15.32 -5.37
CA SER A 67 16.91 -14.86 -4.20
C SER A 67 15.45 -15.32 -4.26
N GLU A 68 14.83 -15.24 -5.44
CA GLU A 68 13.47 -15.75 -5.67
C GLU A 68 13.37 -17.25 -5.38
N LYS A 69 14.29 -18.06 -5.94
CA LYS A 69 14.32 -19.51 -5.71
C LYS A 69 14.58 -19.89 -4.25
N LEU A 70 15.35 -19.09 -3.52
CA LEU A 70 15.66 -19.31 -2.10
C LEU A 70 14.65 -18.67 -1.14
N GLY A 71 13.62 -17.98 -1.66
CA GLY A 71 12.64 -17.27 -0.84
C GLY A 71 13.24 -16.14 0.00
N ILE A 72 14.35 -15.56 -0.45
CA ILE A 72 15.04 -14.49 0.27
C ILE A 72 14.32 -13.17 0.00
N SER A 73 13.46 -12.75 0.92
CA SER A 73 12.78 -11.47 0.88
C SER A 73 13.43 -10.43 1.82
N VAL A 74 13.37 -9.17 1.42
CA VAL A 74 13.75 -8.02 2.26
C VAL A 74 12.77 -7.85 3.42
N TYR A 75 11.51 -8.20 3.19
CA TYR A 75 10.45 -8.16 4.18
C TYR A 75 10.25 -9.54 4.81
N PRO A 76 10.13 -9.65 6.15
CA PRO A 76 9.80 -10.92 6.77
C PRO A 76 8.45 -11.44 6.29
N PRO A 77 8.28 -12.77 6.22
CA PRO A 77 7.02 -13.38 5.82
C PRO A 77 5.86 -12.92 6.72
N GLU A 78 6.07 -12.76 8.03
CA GLU A 78 5.04 -12.28 8.96
C GLU A 78 4.48 -10.89 8.58
N VAL A 79 5.35 -10.00 8.10
CA VAL A 79 4.96 -8.64 7.67
C VAL A 79 4.18 -8.70 6.37
N THR A 80 4.71 -9.44 5.39
CA THR A 80 4.09 -9.63 4.08
C THR A 80 2.70 -10.27 4.22
N ASP A 81 2.61 -11.35 4.99
CA ASP A 81 1.35 -12.07 5.25
C ASP A 81 0.35 -11.17 5.98
N TYR A 82 0.81 -10.36 6.94
CA TYR A 82 -0.07 -9.41 7.62
C TYR A 82 -0.72 -8.43 6.65
N PHE A 83 0.06 -7.76 5.80
CA PHE A 83 -0.48 -6.76 4.88
C PHE A 83 -1.38 -7.39 3.82
N ILE A 84 -0.99 -8.52 3.23
CA ILE A 84 -1.83 -9.24 2.25
C ILE A 84 -3.17 -9.63 2.90
N ASN A 85 -3.15 -10.23 4.10
CA ASN A 85 -4.36 -10.64 4.79
C ASN A 85 -5.23 -9.45 5.20
N LEU A 86 -4.61 -8.33 5.60
CA LEU A 86 -5.32 -7.11 5.92
C LEU A 86 -6.06 -6.55 4.72
N LEU A 87 -5.41 -6.45 3.55
CA LEU A 87 -6.06 -6.00 2.32
C LEU A 87 -7.19 -6.95 1.91
N LYS A 88 -6.97 -8.27 1.95
CA LYS A 88 -7.99 -9.27 1.63
C LYS A 88 -9.21 -9.13 2.53
N ALA A 89 -9.00 -9.03 3.85
CA ALA A 89 -10.08 -8.84 4.82
C ALA A 89 -10.85 -7.52 4.58
N ASN A 90 -10.15 -6.42 4.30
CA ASN A 90 -10.80 -5.13 4.01
C ASN A 90 -11.57 -5.14 2.70
N LYS A 91 -11.04 -5.77 1.65
CA LYS A 91 -11.72 -5.98 0.37
C LYS A 91 -13.00 -6.77 0.56
N GLU A 92 -12.93 -7.92 1.22
CA GLU A 92 -14.10 -8.76 1.51
C GLU A 92 -15.15 -8.01 2.34
N TYR A 93 -14.71 -7.31 3.38
CA TYR A 93 -15.59 -6.48 4.22
C TYR A 93 -16.31 -5.41 3.39
N ARG A 94 -15.60 -4.69 2.52
CA ARG A 94 -16.22 -3.66 1.66
C ARG A 94 -17.18 -4.26 0.64
N LYS A 95 -16.79 -5.35 -0.05
CA LYS A 95 -17.66 -6.04 -1.02
C LYS A 95 -18.94 -6.56 -0.35
N LYS A 96 -18.83 -7.20 0.82
CA LYS A 96 -19.98 -7.74 1.57
C LYS A 96 -20.95 -6.65 2.05
N ASN A 97 -20.42 -5.53 2.54
CA ASN A 97 -21.22 -4.44 3.10
C ASN A 97 -21.58 -3.35 2.07
N LYS A 98 -21.17 -3.50 0.81
CA LYS A 98 -21.36 -2.51 -0.28
C LYS A 98 -20.85 -1.11 0.09
N ILE A 99 -19.73 -1.06 0.81
CA ILE A 99 -19.11 0.19 1.23
C ILE A 99 -18.26 0.71 0.08
N LYS A 100 -18.59 1.90 -0.42
CA LYS A 100 -17.73 2.71 -1.28
C LYS A 100 -17.20 3.89 -0.47
N ARG A 101 -15.88 4.10 -0.51
CA ARG A 101 -15.23 5.27 0.08
C ARG A 101 -14.30 5.89 -0.95
N ASN A 102 -14.27 7.21 -1.05
CA ASN A 102 -13.36 7.88 -1.98
C ASN A 102 -11.93 7.87 -1.40
N ASP A 103 -11.20 6.78 -1.64
CA ASP A 103 -9.84 6.57 -1.18
C ASP A 103 -9.00 5.78 -2.20
N TYR A 104 -7.69 5.75 -1.98
CA TYR A 104 -6.77 5.01 -2.86
C TYR A 104 -7.12 3.51 -2.92
N PHE A 105 -7.55 2.91 -1.81
CA PHE A 105 -7.99 1.53 -1.79
C PHE A 105 -9.17 1.26 -2.74
N GLN A 106 -10.12 2.18 -2.85
CA GLN A 106 -11.26 2.07 -3.77
C GLN A 106 -10.83 2.16 -5.23
N LEU A 107 -9.81 2.96 -5.54
CA LEU A 107 -9.18 2.99 -6.86
C LEU A 107 -8.54 1.63 -7.18
N LEU A 108 -7.81 1.03 -6.24
CA LEU A 108 -7.23 -0.31 -6.43
C LEU A 108 -8.29 -1.40 -6.67
N LEU A 109 -9.40 -1.35 -5.95
CA LEU A 109 -10.52 -2.27 -6.17
C LEU A 109 -11.14 -2.10 -7.56
N ALA A 110 -11.32 -0.85 -8.01
CA ALA A 110 -11.85 -0.56 -9.34
C ALA A 110 -10.90 -1.02 -10.45
N LEU A 111 -9.60 -0.82 -10.28
CA LEU A 111 -8.56 -1.32 -11.20
C LEU A 111 -8.59 -2.85 -11.29
N GLN A 112 -8.69 -3.53 -10.15
CA GLN A 112 -8.78 -4.98 -10.11
C GLN A 112 -10.05 -5.51 -10.77
N ASP A 113 -11.20 -4.88 -10.51
CA ASP A 113 -12.46 -5.30 -11.12
C ASP A 113 -12.45 -5.06 -12.64
N ALA A 114 -11.90 -3.93 -13.11
CA ALA A 114 -11.74 -3.60 -14.54
C ALA A 114 -10.82 -4.59 -15.29
N ASP A 115 -9.69 -4.95 -14.68
CA ASP A 115 -8.73 -5.91 -15.22
C ASP A 115 -9.33 -7.33 -15.31
N GLN A 116 -10.27 -7.68 -14.41
CA GLN A 116 -10.99 -8.95 -14.45
C GLN A 116 -12.14 -8.98 -15.45
N SER A 117 -12.86 -7.86 -15.65
CA SER A 117 -14.01 -7.79 -16.56
C SER A 117 -13.66 -7.36 -17.98
N GLY A 118 -12.47 -6.78 -18.19
CA GLY A 118 -12.08 -6.17 -19.46
C GLY A 118 -12.80 -4.85 -19.75
N ASP A 119 -13.44 -4.25 -18.74
CA ASP A 119 -14.18 -2.99 -18.86
C ASP A 119 -13.28 -1.77 -18.61
N ASN A 120 -13.70 -0.61 -19.13
CA ASN A 120 -13.01 0.66 -18.86
C ASN A 120 -13.17 1.07 -17.39
N LEU A 121 -12.05 1.46 -16.78
CA LEU A 121 -11.92 1.89 -15.38
C LEU A 121 -12.91 3.00 -14.97
N GLU A 122 -13.26 3.89 -15.90
CA GLU A 122 -14.18 5.02 -15.69
C GLU A 122 -15.58 4.58 -15.23
N SER A 123 -16.04 3.42 -15.70
CA SER A 123 -17.36 2.88 -15.32
C SER A 123 -17.48 2.56 -13.83
N SER A 124 -16.36 2.19 -13.19
CA SER A 124 -16.32 1.77 -11.79
C SER A 124 -16.17 2.94 -10.81
N LEU A 125 -15.68 4.09 -11.29
CA LEU A 125 -15.37 5.29 -10.51
C LEU A 125 -16.43 6.40 -10.60
N SER A 126 -17.52 6.20 -11.35
CA SER A 126 -18.59 7.17 -11.71
C SER A 126 -19.39 7.78 -10.53
N GLY A 127 -18.72 8.40 -9.56
CA GLY A 127 -19.34 9.14 -8.47
C GLY A 127 -18.46 10.24 -7.86
N GLY A 128 -17.37 10.63 -8.53
CA GLY A 128 -16.51 11.75 -8.12
C GLY A 128 -16.82 13.03 -8.91
N ASP A 129 -16.69 14.17 -8.25
CA ASP A 129 -16.90 15.51 -8.80
C ASP A 129 -16.02 15.76 -10.05
N GLU A 130 -16.57 16.46 -11.05
CA GLU A 130 -15.99 16.68 -12.39
C GLU A 130 -14.65 17.46 -12.41
N GLU A 131 -14.15 17.93 -11.27
CA GLU A 131 -12.96 18.80 -11.20
C GLU A 131 -11.61 18.07 -11.27
N ASP A 132 -11.53 16.78 -10.96
CA ASP A 132 -10.27 16.01 -11.04
C ASP A 132 -9.98 15.45 -12.44
N ASN A 133 -10.91 15.59 -13.39
CA ASN A 133 -10.81 14.96 -14.72
C ASN A 133 -10.07 15.81 -15.77
N LYS A 134 -8.85 16.27 -15.45
CA LYS A 134 -7.92 16.81 -16.45
C LYS A 134 -6.52 16.25 -16.29
N THR A 135 -6.38 14.96 -16.61
CA THR A 135 -5.09 14.41 -17.04
C THR A 135 -5.06 14.44 -18.56
N ASN A 136 -4.16 15.26 -19.12
CA ASN A 136 -3.87 15.25 -20.54
C ASN A 136 -3.36 13.85 -20.91
N GLU A 137 -4.11 13.14 -21.75
CA GLU A 137 -3.66 11.91 -22.40
C GLU A 137 -2.36 12.21 -23.17
N ALA A 138 -1.25 11.65 -22.70
CA ALA A 138 -0.11 11.43 -23.56
C ALA A 138 -0.46 10.23 -24.45
N ASP A 139 -0.88 10.55 -25.68
CA ASP A 139 -1.18 9.63 -26.77
C ASP A 139 0.02 8.71 -27.02
N SER A 140 0.07 7.62 -26.26
CA SER A 140 1.07 6.57 -26.37
C SER A 140 0.31 5.34 -26.83
N PRO A 141 0.57 4.80 -28.03
CA PRO A 141 -0.12 3.60 -28.50
C PRO A 141 0.09 2.48 -27.47
N PRO A 142 -0.95 1.68 -27.16
CA PRO A 142 -0.82 0.60 -26.19
C PRO A 142 0.31 -0.33 -26.63
N PRO A 143 1.26 -0.68 -25.74
CA PRO A 143 2.35 -1.58 -26.08
C PRO A 143 1.78 -2.94 -26.48
N GLU A 144 1.86 -3.23 -27.77
CA GLU A 144 1.54 -4.50 -28.40
C GLU A 144 2.52 -5.56 -27.84
N ASN A 145 2.01 -6.56 -27.10
CA ASN A 145 2.72 -7.58 -26.29
C ASN A 145 3.14 -7.24 -24.84
N SER A 146 2.37 -6.43 -24.10
CA SER A 146 2.40 -6.54 -22.64
C SER A 146 1.49 -7.69 -22.21
N GLU A 147 2.04 -8.77 -21.65
CA GLU A 147 1.24 -9.59 -20.72
C GLU A 147 0.68 -8.60 -19.68
N THR A 148 -0.63 -8.38 -19.70
CA THR A 148 -1.27 -7.49 -18.72
C THR A 148 -1.08 -8.16 -17.37
N ILE A 149 -0.18 -7.62 -16.56
CA ILE A 149 0.07 -8.12 -15.21
C ILE A 149 -1.25 -7.97 -14.47
N LEU A 150 -1.92 -9.09 -14.23
CA LEU A 150 -3.21 -9.08 -13.58
C LEU A 150 -3.09 -8.45 -12.20
N MET A 151 -4.03 -7.58 -11.85
CA MET A 151 -4.07 -6.92 -10.57
C MET A 151 -4.56 -7.90 -9.49
N THR A 152 -3.65 -8.76 -9.03
CA THR A 152 -3.90 -9.71 -7.94
C THR A 152 -3.93 -9.03 -6.58
N ASP A 153 -4.39 -9.73 -5.54
CA ASP A 153 -4.37 -9.21 -4.18
C ASP A 153 -2.94 -8.98 -3.67
N GLU A 154 -1.99 -9.79 -4.13
CA GLU A 154 -0.56 -9.62 -3.88
C GLU A 154 -0.02 -8.37 -4.59
N CYS A 155 -0.44 -8.10 -5.82
CA CYS A 155 -0.08 -6.88 -6.55
C CYS A 155 -0.64 -5.63 -5.84
N MET A 156 -1.90 -5.70 -5.39
CA MET A 156 -2.54 -4.65 -4.62
C MET A 156 -1.80 -4.37 -3.31
N ALA A 157 -1.39 -5.41 -2.58
CA ALA A 157 -0.61 -5.27 -1.35
C ALA A 157 0.78 -4.67 -1.63
N ALA A 158 1.43 -5.08 -2.71
CA ALA A 158 2.72 -4.54 -3.11
C ALA A 158 2.63 -3.04 -3.44
N GLN A 159 1.68 -2.63 -4.29
CA GLN A 159 1.47 -1.22 -4.66
C GLN A 159 1.17 -0.35 -3.42
N THR A 160 0.29 -0.85 -2.55
CA THR A 160 -0.06 -0.15 -1.30
C THR A 160 1.15 -0.01 -0.37
N THR A 161 2.00 -1.03 -0.28
CA THR A 161 3.22 -1.00 0.53
C THR A 161 4.24 0.00 -0.01
N VAL A 162 4.42 0.06 -1.34
CA VAL A 162 5.31 1.05 -1.98
C VAL A 162 4.83 2.47 -1.71
N PHE A 163 3.53 2.71 -1.87
CA PHE A 163 2.91 4.01 -1.54
C PHE A 163 3.13 4.39 -0.07
N PHE A 164 2.96 3.42 0.83
CA PHE A 164 3.17 3.63 2.26
C PHE A 164 4.60 4.03 2.60
N VAL A 165 5.60 3.26 2.15
CA VAL A 165 7.01 3.53 2.44
C VAL A 165 7.46 4.88 1.84
N GLY A 166 7.09 5.15 0.59
CA GLY A 166 7.44 6.42 -0.08
C GLY A 166 6.76 7.65 0.54
N GLY A 167 5.50 7.50 0.96
CA GLY A 167 4.70 8.57 1.54
C GLY A 167 5.10 8.90 2.99
N SER A 168 5.34 7.88 3.83
CA SER A 168 5.57 8.10 5.26
C SER A 168 6.86 8.87 5.54
N GLU A 169 7.94 8.57 4.82
CA GLU A 169 9.24 9.23 5.02
C GLU A 169 9.20 10.69 4.52
N SER A 170 8.63 10.92 3.34
CA SER A 170 8.56 12.24 2.72
C SER A 170 7.71 13.22 3.54
N VAL A 171 6.53 12.78 4.00
CA VAL A 171 5.62 13.60 4.82
C VAL A 171 6.26 13.90 6.17
N THR A 172 6.84 12.89 6.83
CA THR A 172 7.52 13.08 8.11
C THR A 172 8.69 14.05 8.00
N SER A 173 9.52 13.93 6.96
CA SER A 173 10.68 14.81 6.78
C SER A 173 10.32 16.27 6.48
N THR A 174 9.08 16.53 6.04
CA THR A 174 8.60 17.89 5.77
C THR A 174 7.95 18.53 7.00
N LEU A 175 7.38 17.71 7.90
CA LEU A 175 6.69 18.19 9.11
C LEU A 175 7.63 18.55 10.27
N ILE A 176 8.93 18.21 10.16
CA ILE A 176 9.95 18.39 11.20
C ILE A 176 11.07 19.28 10.64
#